data_AF-A0A967UBE3-F1
#
_entry.id   AF-A0A967UBE3-F1
#
_cell.length_a   1.000
_cell.length_b   1.000
_cell.length_c   1.000
_cell.angle_alpha   90.00
_cell.angle_beta   90.00
_cell.angle_gamma   90.00
#
_symmetry.space_group_name_H-M   'P 1'
#
loop_
_entity.id
_entity.type
_entity.pdbx_description
1 polymer ?
#
loop_
_entity_poly.entity_id
_entity_poly.type
_entity_poly.pdbx_seq_one_letter_code
_entity_poly.pdbx_strand_id
1 'polypeptide(L)'
;PAAIDLLGGLLPGGWPELRRRNRDLVLAGRDLLLAGLGTAAPVPDEMIGSMAAVPLHDGGDAAVIRTRLADRGLEVPVTSLPGSEQLWLRISAQAYNSLADYARLVEAVSAIQ
;
A
#
# COMPACT_ATOMS: atom_id res chain seq x y z
N PRO A 1 -1.05 -20.82 20.18
CA PRO A 1 -1.94 -20.86 18.99
C PRO A 1 -1.09 -20.90 17.73
N ALA A 2 -1.22 -21.93 16.87
CA ALA A 2 -0.22 -22.22 15.82
C ALA A 2 0.13 -21.03 14.90
N ALA A 3 -0.83 -20.16 14.60
CA ALA A 3 -0.58 -18.97 13.77
C ALA A 3 0.30 -17.91 14.47
N ILE A 4 0.18 -17.76 15.80
CA ILE A 4 1.00 -16.80 16.57
C ILE A 4 2.46 -17.26 16.57
N ASP A 5 2.67 -18.56 16.76
CA ASP A 5 4.00 -19.17 16.81
C ASP A 5 4.65 -19.15 15.42
N LEU A 6 3.89 -19.47 14.37
CA LEU A 6 4.34 -19.39 12.98
C LEU A 6 4.82 -17.97 12.61
N LEU A 7 3.96 -16.96 12.81
CA LEU A 7 4.30 -15.58 12.47
C LEU A 7 5.45 -15.05 13.33
N GLY A 8 5.49 -15.45 14.62
CA GLY A 8 6.58 -15.13 15.53
C GLY A 8 7.91 -15.79 15.18
N GLY A 9 7.90 -16.85 14.36
CA GLY A 9 9.09 -17.57 13.90
C GLY A 9 9.50 -17.28 12.46
N LEU A 10 8.80 -16.41 11.72
CA LEU A 10 9.11 -16.11 10.32
C LEU A 10 10.47 -15.44 10.11
N LEU A 11 10.95 -14.71 11.12
CA LEU A 11 12.23 -14.01 11.12
C LEU A 11 13.00 -14.30 12.41
N PRO A 12 14.35 -14.29 12.41
CA PRO A 12 15.14 -14.57 13.60
C PRO A 12 14.83 -13.67 14.80
N GLY A 13 14.53 -12.38 14.56
CA GLY A 13 14.13 -11.41 15.58
C GLY A 13 12.63 -11.43 15.91
N GLY A 14 11.89 -12.39 15.36
CA GLY A 14 10.47 -12.64 15.63
C GLY A 14 9.54 -11.46 15.37
N TRP A 15 8.51 -11.33 16.21
CA TRP A 15 7.47 -10.32 16.07
C TRP A 15 7.96 -8.86 15.96
N PRO A 16 8.93 -8.39 16.78
CA PRO A 16 9.50 -7.05 16.63
C PRO A 16 10.11 -6.82 15.25
N GLU A 17 10.89 -7.77 14.74
CA GLU A 17 11.52 -7.66 13.42
C GLU A 17 10.48 -7.69 12.31
N LEU A 18 9.48 -8.57 12.39
CA LEU A 18 8.40 -8.65 11.41
C LEU A 18 7.63 -7.34 11.30
N ARG A 19 7.26 -6.73 12.44
CA ARG A 19 6.56 -5.43 12.45
C ARG A 19 7.43 -4.32 11.86
N ARG A 20 8.72 -4.28 12.23
CA ARG A 20 9.67 -3.29 11.70
C ARG A 20 9.82 -3.44 10.19
N ARG A 21 10.05 -4.67 9.70
CA ARG A 21 10.16 -4.97 8.27
C ARG A 21 8.91 -4.53 7.49
N ASN A 22 7.71 -4.86 7.99
CA ASN A 22 6.48 -4.46 7.32
C ASN A 22 6.31 -2.94 7.31
N ARG A 23 6.66 -2.25 8.41
CA ARG A 23 6.62 -0.79 8.46
C ARG A 23 7.62 -0.15 7.49
N ASP A 24 8.87 -0.59 7.52
CA ASP A 24 9.92 -0.09 6.63
C ASP A 24 9.52 -0.26 5.17
N LEU A 25 8.92 -1.42 4.83
CA LEU A 25 8.46 -1.72 3.49
C LEU A 25 7.24 -0.89 3.08
N VAL A 26 6.25 -0.66 3.96
CA VAL A 26 5.08 0.16 3.60
C VAL A 26 5.44 1.63 3.43
N LEU A 27 6.39 2.15 4.22
CA LEU A 27 6.90 3.52 4.08
C LEU A 27 7.61 3.67 2.72
N ALA A 28 8.52 2.76 2.39
CA ALA A 28 9.19 2.77 1.09
C ALA A 28 8.19 2.63 -0.09
N GLY A 29 7.20 1.74 0.03
CA GLY A 29 6.15 1.59 -0.97
C GLY A 29 5.26 2.82 -1.12
N ARG A 30 4.92 3.50 0.00
CA ARG A 30 4.18 4.76 0.01
C ARG A 30 4.98 5.84 -0.69
N ASP A 31 6.28 5.96 -0.39
CA ASP A 31 7.13 7.00 -0.98
C ASP A 31 7.29 6.82 -2.48
N LEU A 32 7.41 5.57 -2.96
CA LEU A 32 7.39 5.27 -4.40
C LEU A 32 6.08 5.70 -5.06
N LEU A 33 4.93 5.43 -4.43
CA LEU A 33 3.62 5.84 -4.92
C LEU A 33 3.44 7.36 -4.93
N LEU A 34 3.80 8.03 -3.83
CA LEU A 34 3.74 9.49 -3.73
C LEU A 34 4.61 10.16 -4.79
N ALA A 35 5.84 9.66 -4.99
CA ALA A 35 6.73 10.17 -6.03
C ALA A 35 6.20 9.90 -7.45
N GLY A 36 5.76 8.67 -7.74
CA GLY A 36 5.23 8.29 -9.04
C GLY A 36 3.91 8.99 -9.40
N LEU A 37 3.15 9.41 -8.38
CA LEU A 37 1.93 10.19 -8.51
C LEU A 37 2.15 11.67 -8.23
N GLY A 38 3.37 12.17 -8.02
CA GLY A 38 3.59 13.60 -7.70
C GLY A 38 2.71 14.17 -6.56
N THR A 39 2.28 13.35 -5.60
CA THR A 39 1.43 13.75 -4.48
C THR A 39 2.22 13.88 -3.18
N ALA A 40 1.74 14.73 -2.27
CA ALA A 40 2.36 14.91 -0.96
C ALA A 40 1.86 13.85 0.03
N ALA A 41 2.73 13.49 0.99
CA ALA A 41 2.34 12.60 2.07
C ALA A 41 1.18 13.21 2.88
N PRO A 42 0.02 12.52 3.02
CA PRO A 42 -1.14 13.06 3.71
C PRO A 42 -0.97 13.09 5.24
N VAL A 43 -0.05 12.26 5.76
CA VAL A 43 0.27 12.14 7.19
C VAL A 43 1.77 11.83 7.35
N PRO A 44 2.38 12.18 8.49
CA PRO A 44 3.79 11.88 8.75
C PRO A 44 4.02 10.39 9.05
N ASP A 45 5.27 9.95 8.95
CA ASP A 45 5.68 8.53 9.05
C ASP A 45 5.36 7.90 10.40
N GLU A 46 5.33 8.70 11.46
CA GLU A 46 5.03 8.26 12.81
C GLU A 46 3.62 7.70 12.95
N MET A 47 2.68 8.15 12.09
CA MET A 47 1.29 7.69 12.05
C MET A 47 1.10 6.39 11.24
N ILE A 48 2.16 5.87 10.61
CA ILE A 48 2.10 4.70 9.73
C ILE A 48 2.55 3.43 10.45
N GLY A 49 1.68 2.42 10.44
CA GLY A 49 1.98 1.04 10.86
C GLY A 49 2.49 0.20 9.69
N SER A 50 1.75 -0.83 9.31
CA SER A 50 2.03 -1.67 8.12
C SER A 50 1.07 -1.39 6.95
N MET A 51 0.36 -0.26 6.99
CA MET A 51 -0.58 0.18 5.95
C MET A 51 -0.43 1.67 5.71
N ALA A 52 -0.52 2.09 4.46
CA ALA A 52 -0.49 3.50 4.07
C ALA A 52 -1.56 3.79 3.02
N ALA A 53 -2.14 4.99 3.08
CA ALA A 53 -3.08 5.51 2.08
C ALA A 53 -2.40 6.62 1.27
N VAL A 54 -2.62 6.60 -0.05
CA VAL A 54 -2.07 7.57 -1.01
C VAL A 54 -3.23 8.19 -1.78
N PRO A 55 -3.31 9.53 -1.88
CA PRO A 55 -4.34 10.18 -2.69
C PRO A 55 -4.05 9.96 -4.18
N LEU A 56 -5.11 9.71 -4.94
CA LEU A 56 -5.08 9.65 -6.41
C LEU A 56 -5.44 11.03 -7.01
N HIS A 57 -4.98 11.35 -8.22
CA HIS A 57 -5.20 12.67 -8.83
C HIS A 57 -6.65 12.96 -9.16
N ASP A 58 -7.29 12.00 -9.83
CA ASP A 58 -8.55 12.23 -10.50
C ASP A 58 -9.72 11.59 -9.74
N GLY A 59 -10.81 12.34 -9.68
CA GLY A 59 -12.13 11.80 -9.42
C GLY A 59 -12.50 10.87 -10.57
N GLY A 60 -12.35 9.56 -10.35
CA GLY A 60 -12.78 8.51 -11.26
C GLY A 60 -13.76 7.56 -10.57
N ASP A 61 -14.18 6.52 -11.28
CA ASP A 61 -14.90 5.42 -10.64
C ASP A 61 -13.88 4.48 -9.98
N ALA A 62 -13.91 4.43 -8.64
CA ALA A 62 -13.08 3.53 -7.85
C ALA A 62 -13.21 2.06 -8.29
N ALA A 63 -14.40 1.63 -8.75
CA ALA A 63 -14.60 0.29 -9.27
C ALA A 63 -13.83 0.06 -10.57
N VAL A 64 -13.83 1.02 -11.49
CA VAL A 64 -13.09 0.94 -12.75
C VAL A 64 -11.59 0.85 -12.49
N ILE A 65 -11.05 1.66 -11.57
CA ILE A 65 -9.63 1.61 -11.20
C ILE A 65 -9.28 0.24 -10.62
N ARG A 66 -10.09 -0.26 -9.66
CA ARG A 66 -9.87 -1.60 -9.08
C ARG A 66 -9.91 -2.70 -10.13
N THR A 67 -10.87 -2.68 -11.06
CA THR A 67 -10.94 -3.66 -12.15
C THR A 67 -9.68 -3.61 -13.02
N ARG A 68 -9.25 -2.43 -13.44
CA ARG A 68 -8.03 -2.28 -14.27
C ARG A 68 -6.76 -2.75 -13.55
N LEU A 69 -6.67 -2.57 -12.23
CA LEU A 69 -5.56 -3.09 -11.43
C LEU A 69 -5.66 -4.61 -11.26
N ALA A 70 -6.86 -5.14 -11.02
CA ALA A 70 -7.08 -6.58 -10.91
C ALA A 70 -6.74 -7.33 -12.21
N ASP A 71 -7.06 -6.76 -13.38
CA ASP A 71 -6.68 -7.30 -14.69
C ASP A 71 -5.15 -7.39 -14.87
N ARG A 72 -4.38 -6.63 -14.08
CA ARG A 72 -2.91 -6.66 -14.01
C ARG A 72 -2.38 -7.50 -12.84
N GLY A 73 -3.24 -8.26 -12.16
CA GLY A 73 -2.87 -9.06 -10.99
C GLY A 73 -2.55 -8.23 -9.75
N LEU A 74 -3.12 -7.02 -9.63
CA LEU A 74 -2.93 -6.12 -8.50
C LEU A 74 -4.26 -5.91 -7.76
N GLU A 75 -4.34 -6.43 -6.54
CA GLU A 75 -5.50 -6.25 -5.67
C GLU A 75 -5.21 -5.20 -4.60
N VAL A 76 -5.74 -3.99 -4.78
CA VAL A 76 -5.61 -2.89 -3.81
C VAL A 76 -6.95 -2.21 -3.57
N PRO A 77 -7.28 -1.85 -2.33
CA PRO A 77 -8.42 -1.01 -2.04
C PRO A 77 -8.25 0.37 -2.68
N VAL A 78 -9.28 0.80 -3.42
CA VAL A 78 -9.47 2.17 -3.89
C VAL A 78 -10.84 2.62 -3.39
N THR A 79 -10.86 3.66 -2.55
CA THR A 79 -12.08 4.11 -1.85
C THR A 79 -12.10 5.63 -1.70
N SER A 80 -13.28 6.23 -1.69
CA SER A 80 -13.47 7.60 -1.18
C SER A 80 -13.91 7.60 0.28
N LEU A 81 -13.68 8.73 0.96
CA LEU A 81 -14.30 8.99 2.26
C LEU A 81 -15.76 9.43 2.06
N PRO A 82 -16.67 9.15 3.02
CA PRO A 82 -18.04 9.64 2.96
C PRO A 82 -18.08 11.16 2.75
N GLY A 83 -18.76 11.62 1.69
CA GLY A 83 -18.87 13.03 1.34
C GLY A 83 -17.65 13.65 0.64
N SER A 84 -16.68 12.84 0.19
CA SER A 84 -15.51 13.30 -0.57
C SER A 84 -15.45 12.63 -1.95
N GLU A 85 -15.03 13.38 -2.96
CA GLU A 85 -14.71 12.86 -4.30
C GLU A 85 -13.26 12.35 -4.40
N GLN A 86 -12.41 12.65 -3.40
CA GLN A 86 -11.03 12.19 -3.36
C GLN A 86 -10.97 10.68 -3.22
N LEU A 87 -10.35 10.02 -4.20
CA LEU A 87 -10.03 8.60 -4.13
C LEU A 87 -8.70 8.35 -3.42
N TRP A 88 -8.67 7.30 -2.62
CA TRP A 88 -7.52 6.86 -1.87
C TRP A 88 -7.18 5.43 -2.25
N LEU A 89 -5.95 5.20 -2.67
CA LEU A 89 -5.37 3.88 -2.81
C LEU A 89 -4.71 3.48 -1.49
N ARG A 90 -5.00 2.29 -0.97
CA ARG A 90 -4.36 1.77 0.24
C ARG A 90 -3.45 0.60 -0.06
N ILE A 91 -2.23 0.65 0.44
CA ILE A 91 -1.30 -0.48 0.46
C ILE A 91 -1.17 -1.08 1.86
N SER A 92 -0.92 -2.38 1.90
CA SER A 92 -0.62 -3.13 3.13
C SER A 92 0.67 -3.92 2.91
N ALA A 93 1.65 -3.77 3.78
CA ALA A 93 2.89 -4.55 3.73
C ALA A 93 2.83 -5.74 4.68
N GLN A 94 3.22 -6.89 4.15
CA GLN A 94 3.32 -8.16 4.85
C GLN A 94 4.65 -8.85 4.53
N ALA A 95 4.94 -9.94 5.25
CA ALA A 95 6.20 -10.68 5.12
C ALA A 95 6.48 -11.15 3.68
N TYR A 96 5.43 -11.46 2.92
CA TYR A 96 5.50 -11.94 1.55
C TYR A 96 5.65 -10.84 0.49
N ASN A 97 5.53 -9.56 0.87
CA ASN A 97 5.71 -8.46 -0.07
C ASN A 97 7.19 -8.09 -0.23
N SER A 98 7.47 -7.46 -1.36
CA SER A 98 8.76 -6.90 -1.73
C SER A 98 8.60 -5.48 -2.28
N LEU A 99 9.70 -4.72 -2.35
CA LEU A 99 9.66 -3.38 -2.93
C LEU A 99 9.25 -3.41 -4.42
N ALA A 100 9.56 -4.50 -5.13
CA ALA A 100 9.19 -4.69 -6.52
C ALA A 100 7.67 -4.76 -6.74
N ASP A 101 6.91 -5.28 -5.76
CA ASP A 101 5.45 -5.30 -5.84
C ASP A 101 4.88 -3.86 -5.87
N TYR A 102 5.46 -2.96 -5.08
CA TYR A 102 5.07 -1.56 -5.06
C TYR A 102 5.55 -0.80 -6.30
N ALA A 103 6.73 -1.11 -6.83
CA ALA A 103 7.19 -0.55 -8.11
C ALA A 103 6.24 -0.92 -9.26
N ARG A 104 5.83 -2.19 -9.34
CA ARG A 104 4.82 -2.65 -10.32
C ARG A 104 3.47 -1.94 -10.12
N LEU A 105 3.08 -1.70 -8.87
CA LEU A 105 1.86 -0.96 -8.57
C LEU A 105 1.95 0.50 -9.03
N VAL A 106 3.08 1.17 -8.83
CA VAL A 106 3.31 2.54 -9.33
C VAL A 106 3.11 2.59 -10.84
N GLU A 107 3.79 1.73 -11.60
CA GLU A 107 3.65 1.68 -13.05
C GLU A 107 2.20 1.47 -13.49
N ALA A 108 1.48 0.55 -12.83
CA ALA A 108 0.09 0.26 -13.14
C ALA A 108 -0.85 1.43 -12.83
N VAL A 109 -0.66 2.13 -11.70
CA VAL A 109 -1.49 3.27 -11.32
C VAL A 109 -1.19 4.46 -12.21
N SER A 110 0.08 4.77 -12.49
CA SER A 110 0.48 5.86 -13.42
C SER A 110 0.02 5.64 -14.86
N ALA A 111 -0.31 4.42 -15.26
CA ALA A 111 -0.93 4.14 -16.57
C ALA A 111 -2.46 4.34 -16.58
N ILE A 112 -3.08 4.49 -15.41
CA ILE A 112 -4.53 4.68 -15.22
C ILE A 112 -4.85 6.12 -14.80
N GLN A 113 -3.90 6.80 -14.15
CA GLN A 113 -3.98 8.15 -13.57
C GLN A 113 -3.13 9.16 -14.33
#